data_AF-A0A511NBD8-F1
#
_entry.id   AF-A0A511NBD8-F1
#
_cell.length_a   1.000
_cell.length_b   1.000
_cell.length_c   1.000
_cell.angle_alpha   90.00
_cell.angle_beta   90.00
_cell.angle_gamma   90.00
#
_symmetry.space_group_name_H-M   'P 1'
#
loop_
_entity.id
_entity.type
_entity.pdbx_description
1 polymer ?
#
loop_
_entity_poly.entity_id
_entity_poly.type
_entity_poly.pdbx_seq_one_letter_code
_entity_poly.pdbx_strand_id
1 'polypeptide(L)'
;MHPMPTHHVYSVPPEVALKCCKFADLHQPFGPRFQSFSRPELLRVAREVFRCITEGHEPQDEEDLVDCIMQTAAEKQSHQLFMLQLSGNVVQGFVLLVPNKNLSRLQQVLSAACLPVSV
;
A
#
# COMPACT_ATOMS: atom_id res chain seq x y z
N MET A 1 -11.04 5.30 16.65
CA MET A 1 -10.13 4.82 15.60
C MET A 1 -9.53 6.03 14.91
N HIS A 2 -8.21 6.12 14.80
CA HIS A 2 -7.57 7.17 14.01
C HIS A 2 -7.51 6.68 12.56
N PRO A 3 -8.13 7.38 11.59
CA PRO A 3 -8.07 6.96 10.20
C PRO A 3 -6.63 7.09 9.68
N MET A 4 -6.18 6.10 8.91
CA MET A 4 -4.86 6.14 8.27
C MET A 4 -4.85 7.20 7.17
N PRO A 5 -3.83 8.08 7.11
CA PRO A 5 -3.69 9.03 6.00
C PRO A 5 -3.71 8.29 4.66
N THR A 6 -4.60 8.72 3.76
CA THR A 6 -4.78 8.13 2.44
C THR A 6 -4.58 9.18 1.37
N HIS A 7 -3.72 8.89 0.42
CA HIS A 7 -3.29 9.82 -0.63
C HIS A 7 -3.65 9.27 -1.99
N HIS A 8 -4.29 10.08 -2.82
CA HIS A 8 -4.60 9.72 -4.20
C HIS A 8 -3.67 10.45 -5.14
N VAL A 9 -2.97 9.70 -5.98
CA VAL A 9 -2.06 10.24 -7.00
C VAL A 9 -2.58 9.78 -8.36
N TYR A 10 -2.88 10.74 -9.22
CA TYR A 10 -3.48 10.49 -10.52
C TYR A 10 -2.45 10.59 -11.64
N SER A 11 -2.77 9.97 -12.77
CA SER A 11 -1.98 10.05 -14.00
C SER A 11 -0.54 9.57 -13.84
N VAL A 12 -0.32 8.56 -13.00
CA VAL A 12 1.01 8.03 -12.68
C VAL A 12 1.51 7.16 -13.85
N PRO A 13 2.67 7.46 -14.46
CA PRO A 13 3.24 6.57 -15.46
C PRO A 13 3.55 5.19 -14.88
N PRO A 14 3.33 4.08 -15.62
CA PRO A 14 3.55 2.72 -15.10
C PRO A 14 4.94 2.50 -14.49
N GLU A 15 5.98 3.03 -15.11
CA GLU A 15 7.36 2.94 -14.63
C GLU A 15 7.59 3.71 -13.32
N VAL A 16 6.83 4.77 -13.07
CA VAL A 16 6.86 5.53 -11.82
C VAL A 16 6.12 4.75 -10.74
N ALA A 17 4.94 4.21 -11.05
CA ALA A 17 4.18 3.37 -10.11
C ALA A 17 5.00 2.17 -9.62
N LEU A 18 5.69 1.47 -10.53
CA LEU A 18 6.57 0.34 -10.18
C LEU A 18 7.77 0.77 -9.32
N LYS A 19 8.32 1.97 -9.51
CA LYS A 19 9.35 2.52 -8.62
C LYS A 19 8.78 2.79 -7.23
N CYS A 20 7.56 3.33 -7.15
CA CYS A 20 6.88 3.59 -5.89
C CYS A 20 6.61 2.30 -5.09
N CYS A 21 6.26 1.20 -5.76
CA CYS A 21 6.03 -0.10 -5.11
C CYS A 21 7.23 -0.56 -4.27
N LYS A 22 8.46 -0.23 -4.66
CA LYS A 22 9.69 -0.60 -3.92
C LYS A 22 9.81 0.04 -2.53
N PHE A 23 9.00 1.06 -2.26
CA PHE A 23 8.99 1.76 -0.97
C PHE A 23 7.87 1.29 -0.06
N ALA A 24 6.94 0.48 -0.56
CA ALA A 24 5.80 -0.03 0.19
C ALA A 24 6.15 -1.37 0.85
N ASP A 25 5.63 -1.59 2.07
CA ASP A 25 5.75 -2.88 2.74
C ASP A 25 4.67 -3.87 2.23
N LEU A 26 3.57 -3.33 1.69
CA LEU A 26 2.52 -4.06 0.98
C LEU A 26 2.08 -3.25 -0.24
N HIS A 27 1.93 -3.91 -1.39
CA HIS A 27 1.35 -3.28 -2.58
C HIS A 27 0.52 -4.25 -3.41
N GLN A 28 -0.53 -3.76 -4.05
CA GLN A 28 -1.33 -4.57 -4.96
C GLN A 28 -1.84 -3.74 -6.14
N PRO A 29 -1.78 -4.28 -7.37
CA PRO A 29 -2.44 -3.67 -8.50
C PRO A 29 -3.97 -3.77 -8.38
N PHE A 30 -4.70 -2.72 -8.73
CA PHE A 30 -6.16 -2.75 -8.86
C PHE A 30 -6.61 -2.58 -10.31
N GLY A 31 -7.79 -3.10 -10.62
CA GLY A 31 -8.48 -2.90 -11.90
C GLY A 31 -9.17 -4.17 -12.43
N PRO A 32 -9.74 -4.11 -13.65
CA PRO A 32 -10.71 -5.11 -14.16
C PRO A 32 -10.20 -6.55 -14.23
N ARG A 33 -8.87 -6.74 -14.21
CA ARG A 33 -8.21 -8.04 -14.35
C ARG A 33 -7.41 -8.45 -13.12
N PHE A 34 -7.38 -7.63 -12.08
CA PHE A 34 -6.51 -7.87 -10.94
C PHE A 34 -7.29 -8.57 -9.82
N GLN A 35 -6.68 -9.65 -9.32
CA GLN A 35 -7.16 -10.42 -8.18
C GLN A 35 -6.71 -9.75 -6.87
N SER A 36 -7.33 -10.16 -5.77
CA SER A 36 -7.04 -9.83 -4.37
C SER A 36 -5.54 -9.87 -4.02
N PHE A 37 -5.16 -9.30 -2.87
CA PHE A 37 -3.81 -9.43 -2.34
C PHE A 37 -3.42 -10.92 -2.30
N SER A 38 -2.17 -11.22 -2.64
CA SER A 38 -1.66 -12.59 -2.49
C SER A 38 -1.66 -12.96 -1.00
N ARG A 39 -2.41 -13.99 -0.59
CA ARG A 39 -2.41 -14.47 0.79
C ARG A 39 -1.01 -14.72 1.39
N PRO A 40 -0.06 -15.37 0.68
CA PRO A 40 1.33 -15.46 1.16
C PRO A 40 1.94 -14.10 1.51
N GLU A 41 1.68 -13.08 0.71
CA GLU A 41 2.19 -11.73 0.94
C GLU A 41 1.51 -11.05 2.14
N LEU A 42 0.18 -11.22 2.29
CA LEU A 42 -0.54 -10.76 3.48
C LEU A 42 0.01 -11.40 4.75
N LEU A 43 0.24 -12.72 4.74
CA LEU A 43 0.79 -13.44 5.89
C LEU A 43 2.21 -12.95 6.23
N ARG A 44 3.06 -12.75 5.22
CA ARG A 44 4.40 -12.19 5.39
C ARG A 44 4.35 -10.83 6.06
N VAL A 45 3.54 -9.91 5.53
CA VAL A 45 3.39 -8.54 6.07
C VAL A 45 2.81 -8.55 7.48
N ALA A 46 1.75 -9.32 7.72
CA ALA A 46 1.11 -9.43 9.03
C ALA A 46 2.07 -9.97 10.11
N ARG A 47 2.92 -10.95 9.78
CA ARG A 47 3.89 -11.52 10.72
C ARG A 47 5.15 -10.68 10.88
N GLU A 48 5.79 -10.31 9.77
CA GLU A 48 7.15 -9.77 9.79
C GLU A 48 7.16 -8.25 10.00
N VAL A 49 6.22 -7.53 9.39
CA VAL A 49 6.17 -6.06 9.41
C VAL A 49 5.34 -5.59 10.61
N PHE A 50 4.11 -6.08 10.74
CA PHE A 50 3.18 -5.59 11.76
C PHE A 50 3.20 -6.40 13.05
N ARG A 51 3.59 -7.69 12.96
CA ARG A 51 3.51 -8.67 14.05
C ARG A 51 2.11 -8.74 14.67
N CYS A 52 1.08 -8.65 13.81
CA CYS A 52 -0.32 -8.61 14.25
C CYS A 52 -0.97 -10.01 14.34
N ILE A 53 -0.29 -11.03 13.80
CA ILE A 53 -0.70 -12.45 13.92
C ILE A 53 0.46 -13.29 14.45
N THR A 54 0.12 -14.42 15.08
CA THR A 54 1.08 -15.41 15.57
C THR A 54 1.05 -16.66 14.68
N GLU A 55 2.21 -17.28 14.47
CA GLU A 55 2.31 -18.54 13.72
C GLU A 55 1.39 -19.61 14.33
N GLY A 56 0.61 -20.28 13.47
CA GLY A 56 -0.38 -21.27 13.89
C GLY A 56 -1.75 -20.72 14.35
N HIS A 57 -1.90 -19.39 14.48
CA HIS A 57 -3.17 -18.72 14.79
C HIS A 57 -3.56 -17.73 13.68
N GLU A 58 -3.39 -18.16 12.44
CA GLU A 58 -3.59 -17.30 11.27
C GLU A 58 -5.06 -17.25 10.87
N PRO A 59 -5.61 -16.04 10.62
CA PRO A 59 -6.95 -15.92 10.08
C PRO A 59 -7.10 -16.73 8.79
N GLN A 60 -8.22 -17.43 8.65
CA GLN A 60 -8.54 -18.21 7.45
C GLN A 60 -8.98 -17.29 6.30
N ASP A 61 -9.49 -16.10 6.59
CA ASP A 61 -9.91 -15.11 5.60
C ASP A 61 -8.78 -14.13 5.23
N GLU A 62 -8.73 -13.71 3.98
CA GLU A 62 -7.86 -12.63 3.51
C GLU A 62 -8.34 -11.27 4.01
N GLU A 63 -9.66 -11.07 4.16
CA GLU A 63 -10.24 -9.83 4.68
C GLU A 63 -9.77 -9.58 6.12
N ASP A 64 -9.83 -10.59 6.99
CA ASP A 64 -9.34 -10.52 8.36
C ASP A 64 -7.84 -10.17 8.45
N LEU A 65 -7.04 -10.69 7.51
CA LEU A 65 -5.60 -10.37 7.43
C LEU A 65 -5.37 -8.92 7.04
N VAL A 66 -6.12 -8.42 6.05
CA VAL A 66 -6.05 -7.02 5.63
C VAL A 66 -6.48 -6.11 6.78
N ASP A 67 -7.58 -6.42 7.46
CA ASP A 67 -8.07 -5.64 8.59
C ASP A 67 -7.06 -5.60 9.74
N CYS A 68 -6.44 -6.74 10.08
CA CYS A 68 -5.37 -6.82 11.08
C CYS A 68 -4.19 -5.90 10.72
N ILE A 69 -3.73 -5.95 9.48
CA ILE A 69 -2.63 -5.12 8.97
C ILE A 69 -3.00 -3.64 9.03
N MET A 70 -4.17 -3.27 8.49
CA MET A 70 -4.63 -1.90 8.37
C MET A 70 -4.89 -1.27 9.74
N GLN A 71 -5.50 -2.02 10.65
CA GLN A 71 -5.73 -1.57 12.01
C GLN A 71 -4.41 -1.36 12.76
N THR A 72 -3.47 -2.31 12.67
CA THR A 72 -2.16 -2.18 13.33
C THR A 72 -1.37 -1.00 12.77
N ALA A 73 -1.41 -0.78 11.45
CA ALA A 73 -0.77 0.36 10.80
C ALA A 73 -1.31 1.70 11.31
N ALA A 74 -2.64 1.81 11.43
CA ALA A 74 -3.35 2.98 11.92
C ALA A 74 -3.08 3.25 13.41
N GLU A 75 -3.16 2.23 14.27
CA GLU A 75 -2.89 2.34 15.71
C GLU A 75 -1.46 2.79 16.00
N LYS A 76 -0.49 2.24 15.25
CA LYS A 76 0.93 2.60 15.38
C LYS A 76 1.28 3.91 14.66
N GLN A 77 0.35 4.51 13.91
CA GLN A 77 0.58 5.67 13.03
C GLN A 77 1.85 5.53 12.18
N SER A 78 2.11 4.32 11.69
CA SER A 78 3.43 3.93 11.17
C SER A 78 3.52 3.94 9.66
N HIS A 79 2.37 3.96 8.99
CA HIS A 79 2.25 3.89 7.53
C HIS A 79 1.19 4.87 7.04
N GLN A 80 1.23 5.11 5.74
CA GLN A 80 0.20 5.85 5.00
C GLN A 80 -0.17 5.06 3.75
N LEU A 81 -1.43 5.19 3.32
CA LEU A 81 -1.95 4.51 2.16
C LEU A 81 -1.84 5.42 0.92
N PHE A 82 -1.36 4.88 -0.19
CA PHE A 82 -1.28 5.58 -1.47
C PHE A 82 -2.05 4.82 -2.54
N MET A 83 -2.95 5.52 -3.21
CA MET A 83 -3.70 5.06 -4.37
C MET A 83 -3.07 5.69 -5.62
N LEU A 84 -2.25 4.93 -6.34
CA LEU A 84 -1.61 5.37 -7.57
C LEU A 84 -2.46 4.96 -8.78
N GLN A 85 -3.13 5.91 -9.44
CA GLN A 85 -3.91 5.63 -10.65
C GLN A 85 -3.06 5.86 -11.90
N LEU A 86 -3.04 4.87 -12.81
CA LEU A 86 -2.16 4.91 -13.98
C LEU A 86 -2.58 5.98 -15.01
N SER A 87 -1.59 6.58 -15.68
CA SER A 87 -1.81 7.47 -16.81
C SER A 87 -2.55 6.76 -17.95
N GLY A 88 -3.62 7.37 -18.45
CA GLY A 88 -4.41 6.81 -19.56
C GLY A 88 -5.38 5.69 -19.16
N ASN A 89 -5.43 5.30 -17.87
CA ASN A 89 -6.39 4.31 -17.38
C ASN A 89 -6.93 4.67 -15.99
N VAL A 90 -8.18 5.13 -15.93
CA VAL A 90 -8.80 5.58 -14.67
C VAL A 90 -9.25 4.45 -13.75
N VAL A 91 -9.29 3.20 -14.26
CA VAL A 91 -9.74 2.04 -13.51
C VAL A 91 -8.59 1.09 -13.16
N GLN A 92 -7.33 1.50 -13.38
CA GLN A 92 -6.15 0.70 -13.08
C GLN A 92 -5.11 1.49 -12.30
N GLY A 93 -4.40 0.78 -11.42
CA GLY A 93 -3.46 1.42 -10.51
C GLY A 93 -2.85 0.49 -9.51
N PHE A 94 -2.28 1.06 -8.46
CA PHE A 94 -1.73 0.35 -7.32
C PHE A 94 -2.23 0.95 -6.01
N VAL A 95 -2.55 0.07 -5.07
CA VAL A 95 -2.70 0.43 -3.65
C VAL A 95 -1.37 0.11 -2.97
N LEU A 96 -0.80 1.08 -2.27
CA LEU A 96 0.47 0.93 -1.54
C LEU A 96 0.26 1.24 -0.06
N LEU A 97 0.77 0.39 0.81
CA LEU A 97 0.94 0.67 2.24
C LEU A 97 2.40 1.04 2.50
N VAL A 98 2.67 2.33 2.69
CA VAL A 98 4.02 2.88 2.72
C VAL A 98 4.42 3.25 4.15
N PRO A 99 5.51 2.69 4.69
CA PRO A 99 5.99 3.06 6.02
C PRO A 99 6.50 4.51 6.03
N ASN A 100 6.26 5.22 7.14
CA ASN A 100 6.59 6.64 7.28
C ASN A 100 8.07 6.95 6.99
N LYS A 101 8.98 6.02 7.33
CA LYS A 101 10.42 6.12 7.07
C LYS A 101 10.77 6.23 5.58
N ASN A 102 9.89 5.79 4.68
CA ASN A 102 10.10 5.79 3.23
C ASN A 102 9.35 6.94 2.52
N LEU A 103 8.55 7.75 3.22
CA LEU A 103 7.72 8.79 2.58
C LEU A 103 8.54 9.82 1.81
N SER A 104 9.68 10.26 2.35
CA SER A 104 10.55 11.22 1.67
C SER A 104 11.08 10.70 0.35
N ARG A 105 11.42 9.40 0.28
CA ARG A 105 11.89 8.74 -0.95
C ARG A 105 10.76 8.55 -1.96
N LEU A 106 9.57 8.18 -1.49
CA LEU A 106 8.37 8.08 -2.33
C LEU A 106 8.04 9.45 -2.95
N GLN A 107 8.00 10.51 -2.13
CA GLN A 107 7.77 11.88 -2.57
C GLN A 107 8.81 12.33 -3.60
N GLN A 108 10.09 12.04 -3.39
CA GLN A 108 11.14 12.36 -4.38
C GLN A 108 10.87 11.72 -5.74
N VAL A 109 10.44 10.45 -5.78
CA VAL A 109 10.09 9.77 -7.05
C VAL A 109 8.88 10.41 -7.72
N LEU A 110 7.84 10.74 -6.95
CA LEU A 110 6.63 11.38 -7.47
C LEU A 110 6.91 12.81 -7.96
N SER A 111 7.67 13.60 -7.21
CA SER A 111 8.06 14.96 -7.59
C SER A 111 8.99 14.98 -8.82
N ALA A 112 9.91 14.02 -8.95
CA ALA A 112 10.75 13.90 -10.14
C ALA A 112 9.95 13.59 -11.42
N ALA A 113 8.75 13.02 -11.27
CA ALA A 113 7.80 12.79 -12.35
C ALA A 113 6.78 13.93 -12.51
N CYS A 114 6.97 15.07 -11.81
CA CYS A 114 6.04 16.21 -11.78
C CYS A 114 4.62 15.83 -11.31
N LEU A 115 4.49 14.79 -10.49
CA LEU A 115 3.20 14.37 -9.94
C LEU A 115 2.93 15.12 -8.62
N PRO A 116 1.78 15.81 -8.49
CA PRO A 116 1.43 16.49 -7.26
C PRO A 116 1.07 15.46 -6.18
N VAL A 117 1.60 15.66 -4.98
CA VAL A 117 1.26 14.86 -3.80
C VAL A 117 1.07 15.81 -2.63
N SER A 118 -0.14 15.88 -2.10
CA SER A 118 -0.44 16.59 -0.87
C SER A 118 -0.27 15.61 0.29
N VAL A 119 0.94 15.53 0.86
CA VAL A 119 1.22 14.69 2.05
C VAL A 119 1.05 15.50 3.32
#